data_AF-A0A6A4HTG0-F1
#
_entry.id   AF-A0A6A4HTG0-F1
#
_cell.length_a   1.000
_cell.length_b   1.000
_cell.length_c   1.000
_cell.angle_alpha   90.00
_cell.angle_beta   90.00
_cell.angle_gamma   90.00
#
_symmetry.space_group_name_H-M   'P 1'
#
loop_
_entity.id
_entity.type
_entity.pdbx_description
1 polymer ?
#
loop_
_entity_poly.entity_id
_entity_poly.type
_entity_poly.pdbx_seq_one_letter_code
_entity_poly.pdbx_strand_id
1 'polypeptide(L)'
;MGRSYHNHSSSADETMLHNAGISHIDEGFLEDLGYRLRKLVHPSKDYKFQTQLLARALGYPEQKGRIHNTRDAETFAKEVTHAQECMYYIVSGTCYFDVRFGGGTEDWIRIVLHTGDTMIVPAGSYHKQFPLGDDFESMQYTKCNPSSFQSVFRE
;
A
#
# COMPACT_ATOMS: atom_id res chain seq x y z
N MET A 1 -1.05 17.48 5.42
CA MET A 1 0.21 17.06 6.06
C MET A 1 0.98 16.26 5.05
N GLY A 2 2.21 16.68 4.74
CA GLY A 2 3.02 16.14 3.65
C GLY A 2 3.45 14.70 3.91
N ARG A 3 3.48 13.92 2.84
CA ARG A 3 3.95 12.52 2.83
C ARG A 3 5.47 12.52 2.74
N SER A 4 6.11 11.52 3.33
CA SER A 4 7.57 11.39 3.40
C SER A 4 8.02 10.18 2.58
N TYR A 5 9.11 10.34 1.81
CA TYR A 5 9.59 9.37 0.82
C TYR A 5 11.06 9.02 1.05
N HIS A 6 11.39 7.74 1.02
CA HIS A 6 12.64 7.23 1.61
C HIS A 6 13.20 6.04 0.82
N ASN A 7 14.51 6.04 0.51
CA ASN A 7 15.20 4.93 -0.16
C ASN A 7 15.69 3.91 0.87
N HIS A 8 15.54 2.61 0.57
CA HIS A 8 15.98 1.53 1.42
C HIS A 8 16.90 0.58 0.64
N SER A 9 18.18 0.55 1.02
CA SER A 9 19.08 -0.57 0.74
C SER A 9 19.34 -1.33 2.05
N SER A 10 18.99 -2.62 2.08
CA SER A 10 18.99 -3.49 3.28
C SER A 10 20.32 -3.44 4.05
N SER A 11 20.32 -3.18 5.36
CA SER A 11 20.28 -4.23 6.40
C SER A 11 19.87 -3.70 7.79
N ALA A 12 19.20 -2.55 7.87
CA ALA A 12 18.82 -1.90 9.12
C ALA A 12 17.32 -2.03 9.39
N ASP A 13 16.94 -1.99 10.66
CA ASP A 13 15.58 -2.13 11.19
C ASP A 13 14.51 -1.59 10.22
N GLU A 14 13.71 -2.49 9.64
CA GLU A 14 12.72 -2.16 8.63
C GLU A 14 11.58 -1.28 9.18
N THR A 15 11.50 -1.09 10.50
CA THR A 15 10.54 -0.19 11.17
C THR A 15 11.00 1.27 11.25
N MET A 16 12.19 1.59 10.72
CA MET A 16 12.73 2.94 10.69
C MET A 16 12.42 3.67 9.39
N LEU A 17 12.40 5.00 9.42
CA LEU A 17 11.95 5.82 8.29
C LEU A 17 12.86 5.72 7.04
N HIS A 18 14.17 5.46 7.22
CA HIS A 18 15.18 5.32 6.15
C HIS A 18 15.25 6.47 5.13
N ASN A 19 15.33 7.72 5.59
CA ASN A 19 15.39 8.87 4.68
C ASN A 19 16.75 9.05 3.98
N ALA A 20 16.86 8.58 2.75
CA ALA A 20 18.05 8.79 1.91
C ALA A 20 18.18 10.19 1.28
N GLY A 21 17.23 11.11 1.51
CA GLY A 21 17.33 12.49 1.03
C GLY A 21 17.12 12.69 -0.48
N ILE A 22 16.41 11.78 -1.15
CA ILE A 22 16.04 11.95 -2.56
C ILE A 22 14.93 13.02 -2.66
N SER A 23 15.27 14.17 -3.25
CA SER A 23 14.45 15.38 -3.27
C SER A 23 13.34 15.41 -4.33
N HIS A 24 13.14 14.33 -5.10
CA HIS A 24 12.26 14.30 -6.27
C HIS A 24 11.00 13.44 -6.10
N ILE A 25 10.93 12.52 -5.14
CA ILE A 25 9.76 11.62 -5.07
C ILE A 25 8.53 12.42 -4.60
N ASP A 26 7.57 12.62 -5.50
CA ASP A 26 6.28 13.24 -5.25
C ASP A 26 5.14 12.38 -5.81
N GLU A 27 3.89 12.85 -5.69
CA GLU A 27 2.73 12.12 -6.21
C GLU A 27 2.78 11.96 -7.74
N GLY A 28 3.32 12.93 -8.47
CA GLY A 28 3.45 12.86 -9.93
C GLY A 28 4.43 11.76 -10.34
N PHE A 29 5.59 11.67 -9.67
CA PHE A 29 6.55 10.60 -9.91
C PHE A 29 5.97 9.21 -9.61
N LEU A 30 5.19 9.07 -8.54
CA LEU A 30 4.48 7.83 -8.25
C LEU A 30 3.44 7.49 -9.33
N GLU A 31 2.71 8.49 -9.83
CA GLU A 31 1.75 8.33 -10.93
C GLU A 31 2.42 7.89 -12.23
N ASP A 32 3.60 8.43 -12.55
CA ASP A 32 4.41 8.01 -13.70
C ASP A 32 4.86 6.55 -13.60
N LEU A 33 5.10 6.07 -12.38
CA LEU A 33 5.36 4.64 -12.08
C LEU A 33 4.07 3.80 -12.03
N GLY A 34 2.90 4.42 -12.16
CA GLY A 34 1.59 3.77 -12.16
C GLY A 34 0.97 3.59 -10.76
N TYR A 35 1.66 4.00 -9.69
CA TYR A 35 1.10 4.03 -8.35
C TYR A 35 0.20 5.25 -8.18
N ARG A 36 -0.92 5.11 -7.47
CA ARG A 36 -1.81 6.25 -7.19
C ARG A 36 -2.12 6.35 -5.72
N LEU A 37 -1.94 7.55 -5.18
CA LEU A 37 -2.35 7.89 -3.82
C LEU A 37 -3.67 8.64 -3.87
N ARG A 38 -4.60 8.25 -3.00
CA ARG A 38 -5.82 9.02 -2.76
C ARG A 38 -6.02 9.20 -1.26
N LYS A 39 -6.78 10.22 -0.90
CA LYS A 39 -7.23 10.44 0.48
C LYS A 39 -8.74 10.60 0.44
N LEU A 40 -9.45 9.72 1.12
CA LEU A 40 -10.88 9.81 1.26
C LEU A 40 -11.21 9.80 2.75
N VAL A 41 -11.73 10.92 3.23
CA VAL A 41 -12.22 11.07 4.60
C VAL A 41 -13.66 11.55 4.51
N HIS A 42 -14.60 10.64 4.78
CA HIS A 42 -16.02 10.96 4.88
C HIS A 42 -16.36 11.44 6.29
N PRO A 43 -17.30 12.41 6.46
CA PRO A 43 -17.66 12.95 7.77
C PRO A 43 -18.11 11.91 8.80
N SER A 44 -18.65 10.77 8.35
CA SER A 44 -19.11 9.69 9.24
C SER A 44 -17.98 8.97 9.99
N LYS A 45 -16.73 9.08 9.52
CA LYS A 45 -15.58 8.27 10.01
C LYS A 45 -15.82 6.75 9.95
N ASP A 46 -16.82 6.29 9.19
CA ASP A 46 -17.01 4.87 8.89
C ASP A 46 -16.08 4.49 7.73
N TYR A 47 -14.86 4.12 8.09
CA TYR A 47 -13.78 3.83 7.14
C TYR A 47 -14.05 2.56 6.31
N LYS A 48 -14.79 1.59 6.85
CA LYS A 48 -15.13 0.35 6.12
C LYS A 48 -16.17 0.62 5.03
N PHE A 49 -17.22 1.38 5.36
CA PHE A 49 -18.20 1.82 4.36
C PHE A 49 -17.57 2.71 3.28
N GLN A 50 -16.69 3.63 3.68
CA GLN A 50 -15.94 4.48 2.75
C GLN A 50 -15.11 3.67 1.75
N THR A 51 -14.42 2.64 2.24
CA THR A 51 -13.60 1.79 1.37
C THR A 51 -14.44 1.10 0.30
N GLN A 52 -15.62 0.60 0.66
CA GLN A 52 -16.53 -0.05 -0.29
C GLN A 52 -17.02 0.92 -1.37
N LEU A 53 -17.37 2.15 -0.98
CA LEU A 53 -17.76 3.19 -1.93
C LEU A 53 -16.62 3.56 -2.88
N LEU A 54 -15.40 3.69 -2.36
CA LEU A 54 -14.23 4.00 -3.17
C LEU A 54 -13.89 2.86 -4.15
N ALA A 55 -13.89 1.62 -3.67
CA ALA A 55 -13.68 0.43 -4.50
C ALA A 55 -14.70 0.41 -5.66
N ARG A 56 -15.98 0.63 -5.36
CA ARG A 56 -17.03 0.71 -6.38
C ARG A 56 -16.81 1.86 -7.37
N ALA A 57 -16.47 3.05 -6.88
CA ALA A 57 -16.23 4.23 -7.73
C ALA A 57 -15.02 4.02 -8.66
N LEU A 58 -14.03 3.25 -8.24
CA LEU A 58 -12.84 2.89 -9.02
C LEU A 58 -13.05 1.66 -9.91
N GLY A 59 -14.25 1.09 -9.95
CA GLY A 59 -14.61 -0.04 -10.81
C GLY A 59 -14.06 -1.39 -10.34
N TYR A 60 -13.76 -1.55 -9.05
CA TYR A 60 -13.45 -2.87 -8.49
C TYR A 60 -14.74 -3.72 -8.46
N PRO A 61 -14.65 -5.04 -8.74
CA PRO A 61 -15.79 -5.94 -8.59
C PRO A 61 -16.40 -5.86 -7.20
N GLU A 62 -17.72 -6.09 -7.11
CA GLU A 62 -18.39 -6.21 -5.83
C GLU A 62 -17.85 -7.44 -5.08
N GLN A 63 -17.13 -7.19 -4.00
CA GLN A 63 -16.44 -8.21 -3.22
C GLN A 63 -16.25 -7.73 -1.78
N LYS A 64 -16.02 -8.67 -0.86
CA LYS A 64 -15.53 -8.33 0.47
C LYS A 64 -14.03 -8.01 0.37
N GLY A 65 -13.63 -6.83 0.82
CA GLY A 65 -12.21 -6.49 0.93
C GLY A 65 -11.50 -7.45 1.88
N ARG A 66 -10.27 -7.84 1.54
CA ARG A 66 -9.41 -8.64 2.41
C ARG A 66 -8.83 -7.74 3.50
N ILE A 67 -8.98 -8.13 4.75
CA ILE A 67 -8.46 -7.37 5.90
C ILE A 67 -7.03 -7.83 6.17
N HIS A 68 -6.14 -6.87 6.38
CA HIS A 68 -4.79 -7.07 6.89
C HIS A 68 -4.63 -6.28 8.18
N ASN A 69 -4.14 -6.92 9.24
CA ASN A 69 -3.95 -6.30 10.55
C ASN A 69 -2.63 -6.72 11.19
N THR A 70 -2.27 -6.18 12.35
CA THR A 70 -0.99 -6.47 13.03
C THR A 70 -0.70 -7.96 13.29
N ARG A 71 -1.73 -8.83 13.31
CA ARG A 71 -1.54 -10.29 13.42
C ARG A 71 -0.94 -10.93 12.17
N ASP A 72 -0.97 -10.23 11.04
CA ASP A 72 -0.40 -10.68 9.76
C ASP A 72 1.08 -10.28 9.61
N ALA A 73 1.74 -9.89 10.71
CA ALA A 73 3.13 -9.40 10.78
C ALA A 73 4.15 -10.20 9.96
N GLU A 74 4.04 -11.53 9.97
CA GLU A 74 4.97 -12.41 9.22
C GLU A 74 4.87 -12.27 7.69
N THR A 75 3.73 -11.78 7.19
CA THR A 75 3.49 -11.60 5.75
C THR A 75 3.95 -10.23 5.26
N PHE A 76 3.93 -9.23 6.14
CA PHE A 76 4.24 -7.83 5.86
C PHE A 76 5.70 -7.58 5.44
N ALA A 77 6.63 -8.37 5.96
CA ALA A 77 8.05 -8.27 5.61
C ALA A 77 8.40 -8.88 4.24
N LYS A 78 7.48 -9.63 3.63
CA LYS A 78 7.75 -10.32 2.37
C LYS A 78 7.41 -9.42 1.19
N GLU A 79 8.37 -9.29 0.28
CA GLU A 79 8.13 -8.68 -1.03
C GLU A 79 7.11 -9.49 -1.82
N VAL A 80 5.99 -8.85 -2.17
CA VAL A 80 4.85 -9.49 -2.83
C VAL A 80 4.48 -8.76 -4.12
N THR A 81 4.03 -9.52 -5.12
CA THR A 81 3.41 -9.01 -6.34
C THR A 81 2.09 -9.74 -6.62
N HIS A 82 1.23 -9.09 -7.41
CA HIS A 82 -0.07 -9.59 -7.81
C HIS A 82 -0.26 -9.43 -9.32
N ALA A 83 -0.91 -10.40 -9.95
CA ALA A 83 -1.20 -10.36 -11.38
C ALA A 83 -2.23 -9.27 -11.76
N GLN A 84 -2.90 -8.67 -10.79
CA GLN A 84 -3.90 -7.63 -10.97
C GLN A 84 -3.60 -6.43 -10.08
N GLU A 85 -4.11 -5.28 -10.50
CA GLU A 85 -4.08 -4.05 -9.71
C GLU A 85 -4.78 -4.26 -8.35
N CYS A 86 -4.13 -3.80 -7.29
CA CYS A 86 -4.63 -3.89 -5.92
C CYS A 86 -4.80 -2.49 -5.32
N MET A 87 -5.92 -2.26 -4.64
CA MET A 87 -6.15 -1.08 -3.81
C MET A 87 -6.02 -1.45 -2.34
N TYR A 88 -5.28 -0.66 -1.58
CA TYR A 88 -5.15 -0.74 -0.14
C TYR A 88 -5.71 0.52 0.49
N TYR A 89 -6.65 0.38 1.41
CA TYR A 89 -7.21 1.49 2.19
C TYR A 89 -6.85 1.31 3.66
N ILE A 90 -6.26 2.33 4.28
CA ILE A 90 -5.90 2.27 5.71
C ILE A 90 -7.13 2.62 6.56
N VAL A 91 -7.66 1.62 7.25
CA VAL A 91 -8.87 1.73 8.08
C VAL A 91 -8.53 2.26 9.47
N SER A 92 -7.42 1.82 10.05
CA SER A 92 -6.90 2.32 11.32
C SER A 92 -5.38 2.22 11.37
N GLY A 93 -4.75 3.06 12.20
CA GLY A 93 -3.32 3.06 12.41
C GLY A 93 -2.53 3.78 11.32
N THR A 94 -1.26 3.42 11.22
CA THR A 94 -0.27 3.93 10.25
C THR A 94 0.59 2.76 9.76
N CYS A 95 1.07 2.82 8.52
CA CYS A 95 2.05 1.87 8.00
C CYS A 95 3.10 2.55 7.13
N TYR A 96 4.26 1.90 6.96
CA TYR A 96 5.07 2.09 5.77
C TYR A 96 4.54 1.22 4.64
N PHE A 97 4.56 1.76 3.44
CA PHE A 97 4.22 1.06 2.21
C PHE A 97 5.38 1.26 1.24
N ASP A 98 6.14 0.19 1.03
CA ASP A 98 7.30 0.23 0.15
C ASP A 98 6.88 -0.21 -1.25
N VAL A 99 7.24 0.57 -2.25
CA VAL A 99 7.02 0.26 -3.66
C VAL A 99 8.35 0.33 -4.42
N ARG A 100 8.47 -0.36 -5.55
CA ARG A 100 9.72 -0.31 -6.33
C ARG A 100 9.88 1.05 -7.01
N PHE A 101 11.13 1.53 -7.08
CA PHE A 101 11.48 2.75 -7.80
C PHE A 101 11.29 2.64 -9.33
N GLY A 102 11.15 1.41 -9.84
CA GLY A 102 10.99 1.12 -11.27
C GLY A 102 12.33 1.04 -11.99
N GLY A 103 12.30 0.98 -13.33
CA GLY A 103 13.49 1.03 -14.18
C GLY A 103 14.46 -0.16 -14.05
N GLY A 104 14.03 -1.28 -13.48
CA GLY A 104 14.88 -2.46 -13.24
C GLY A 104 15.86 -2.31 -12.07
N THR A 105 15.69 -1.28 -11.24
CA THR A 105 16.50 -1.06 -10.03
C THR A 105 16.01 -1.94 -8.88
N GLU A 106 16.90 -2.21 -7.91
CA GLU A 106 16.55 -2.87 -6.66
C GLU A 106 16.15 -1.86 -5.55
N ASP A 107 15.95 -0.60 -5.92
CA ASP A 107 15.63 0.47 -4.98
C ASP A 107 14.13 0.48 -4.61
N TRP A 108 13.87 0.94 -3.38
CA TRP A 108 12.53 1.07 -2.81
C TRP A 108 12.16 2.53 -2.60
N ILE A 109 10.88 2.83 -2.74
CA ILE A 109 10.25 4.07 -2.31
C ILE A 109 9.34 3.72 -1.14
N ARG A 110 9.72 4.17 0.06
CA ARG A 110 8.90 4.02 1.25
C ARG A 110 7.93 5.18 1.40
N ILE A 111 6.67 4.87 1.63
CA ILE A 111 5.57 5.83 1.72
C ILE A 111 4.87 5.63 3.06
N VAL A 112 4.73 6.70 3.84
CA VAL A 112 3.96 6.66 5.09
C VAL A 112 2.48 6.85 4.78
N LEU A 113 1.65 5.86 5.13
CA LEU A 113 0.20 5.91 4.96
C LEU A 113 -0.48 5.95 6.33
N HIS A 114 -1.45 6.85 6.48
CA HIS A 114 -2.25 6.99 7.68
C HIS A 114 -3.70 6.59 7.43
N THR A 115 -4.47 6.44 8.50
CA THR A 115 -5.92 6.24 8.45
C THR A 115 -6.61 7.18 7.44
N GLY A 116 -7.40 6.61 6.53
CA GLY A 116 -8.08 7.31 5.44
C GLY A 116 -7.26 7.50 4.16
N ASP A 117 -5.97 7.16 4.17
CA ASP A 117 -5.16 7.13 2.97
C ASP A 117 -5.41 5.84 2.16
N THR A 118 -5.28 5.96 0.85
CA THR A 118 -5.46 4.87 -0.11
C THR A 118 -4.25 4.80 -1.02
N MET A 119 -3.71 3.59 -1.19
CA MET A 119 -2.68 3.27 -2.15
C MET A 119 -3.25 2.35 -3.23
N ILE A 120 -3.04 2.67 -4.50
CA ILE A 120 -3.36 1.80 -5.63
C ILE A 120 -2.05 1.35 -6.26
N VAL A 121 -1.86 0.04 -6.28
CA VAL A 121 -0.67 -0.65 -6.79
C VAL A 121 -0.99 -1.27 -8.14
N PRO A 122 -0.25 -0.94 -9.22
CA PRO A 122 -0.51 -1.53 -10.53
C PRO A 122 -0.09 -3.01 -10.57
N ALA A 123 -0.71 -3.76 -11.48
CA ALA A 123 -0.42 -5.18 -11.67
C ALA A 123 1.08 -5.43 -11.92
N GLY A 124 1.61 -6.52 -11.36
CA GLY A 124 3.01 -6.91 -11.52
C GLY A 124 4.00 -6.14 -10.64
N SER A 125 3.58 -5.08 -9.95
CA SER A 125 4.47 -4.31 -9.08
C SER A 125 4.74 -4.99 -7.75
N TYR A 126 6.03 -5.14 -7.46
CA TYR A 126 6.46 -5.55 -6.13
C TYR A 126 6.26 -4.44 -5.10
N HIS A 127 5.78 -4.84 -3.93
CA HIS A 127 5.52 -3.95 -2.81
C HIS A 127 5.62 -4.69 -1.48
N LYS A 128 5.74 -3.93 -0.40
CA LYS A 128 5.71 -4.41 1.00
C LYS A 128 4.85 -3.45 1.83
N GLN A 129 4.22 -3.97 2.87
CA GLN A 129 3.37 -3.19 3.76
C GLN A 129 3.78 -3.49 5.20
N PHE A 130 4.14 -2.47 5.99
CA PHE A 130 4.63 -2.63 7.35
C PHE A 130 3.80 -1.80 8.33
N PRO A 131 2.95 -2.41 9.17
CA PRO A 131 2.26 -1.72 10.24
C PRO A 131 3.24 -1.01 11.19
N LEU A 132 2.87 0.19 11.64
CA LEU A 132 3.58 0.91 12.68
C LEU A 132 2.73 0.90 13.96
N GLY A 133 3.23 0.19 14.98
CA GLY A 133 2.54 -0.02 16.25
C GLY A 133 1.58 -1.21 16.24
N ASP A 134 0.81 -1.34 17.33
CA ASP A 134 0.03 -2.55 17.62
C ASP A 134 -1.40 -2.53 17.07
N ASP A 135 -1.90 -1.35 16.69
CA ASP A 135 -3.26 -1.14 16.17
C ASP A 135 -3.23 -0.63 14.73
N PHE A 136 -3.30 -1.58 13.80
CA PHE A 136 -3.31 -1.34 12.37
C PHE A 136 -4.33 -2.24 11.68
N GLU A 137 -5.14 -1.65 10.80
CA GLU A 137 -6.03 -2.37 9.91
C GLU A 137 -6.01 -1.70 8.53
N SER A 138 -5.89 -2.50 7.48
CA SER A 138 -6.11 -2.07 6.10
C SER A 138 -7.02 -3.05 5.36
N MET A 139 -7.71 -2.53 4.34
CA MET A 139 -8.58 -3.31 3.47
C MET A 139 -8.03 -3.32 2.04
N GLN A 140 -7.84 -4.52 1.51
CA GLN A 140 -7.36 -4.76 0.16
C GLN A 140 -8.51 -5.16 -0.77
N TYR A 141 -8.52 -4.57 -1.97
CA TYR A 141 -9.39 -4.92 -3.09
C TYR A 141 -8.54 -5.22 -4.33
N THR A 142 -9.01 -6.14 -5.17
CA THR A 142 -8.33 -6.53 -6.42
C THR A 142 -9.31 -6.48 -7.59
N LYS A 143 -8.81 -6.25 -8.81
CA LYS A 143 -9.65 -6.24 -10.01
C LYS A 143 -10.07 -7.63 -10.52
N CYS A 144 -9.65 -8.71 -9.86
CA CYS A 144 -10.11 -10.07 -10.16
C CYS A 144 -11.16 -10.56 -9.15
N ASN A 145 -11.67 -11.77 -9.39
CA ASN A 145 -12.46 -12.48 -8.40
C ASN A 145 -11.55 -12.88 -7.21
N PRO A 146 -11.94 -12.63 -5.94
CA PRO A 146 -11.17 -13.03 -4.76
C PRO A 146 -10.70 -14.49 -4.77
N SER A 147 -11.49 -15.43 -5.30
CA SER A 147 -11.12 -16.84 -5.34
C SER A 147 -9.97 -17.16 -6.31
N SER A 148 -9.74 -16.26 -7.28
CA SER A 148 -8.64 -16.34 -8.24
C SER A 148 -7.43 -15.50 -7.85
N PHE A 149 -7.53 -14.77 -6.74
CA PHE A 149 -6.45 -13.89 -6.28
C PHE A 149 -5.26 -14.70 -5.80
N GLN A 150 -4.07 -14.35 -6.30
CA GLN A 150 -2.82 -14.99 -5.93
C GLN A 150 -1.77 -13.95 -5.55
N SER A 151 -1.04 -14.26 -4.48
CA SER A 151 0.17 -13.56 -4.08
C SER A 151 1.37 -14.35 -4.57
N VAL A 152 2.30 -13.70 -5.26
CA VAL A 152 3.61 -14.27 -5.57
C VAL A 152 4.63 -13.52 -4.72
N PHE A 153 5.36 -14.27 -3.89
CA PHE A 153 6.42 -13.72 -3.05
C PHE A 153 7.75 -13.89 -3.77
N ARG A 154 8.63 -12.89 -3.69
CA ARG A 154 10.01 -13.01 -4.15
C ARG A 154 10.80 -13.80 -3.09
N GLU A 155 11.52 -14.85 -3.52
CA GLU A 155 12.44 -15.62 -2.67
C GLU A 155 13.74 -14.86 -2.37
#